data_AF-A0A941IQT2-F1
#
_entry.id   AF-A0A941IQT2-F1
#
_cell.length_a   1.000
_cell.length_b   1.000
_cell.length_c   1.000
_cell.angle_alpha   90.00
_cell.angle_beta   90.00
_cell.angle_gamma   90.00
#
_symmetry.space_group_name_H-M   'P 1'
#
loop_
_entity.id
_entity.type
_entity.pdbx_description
1 polymer ?
#
loop_
_entity_poly.entity_id
_entity_poly.type
_entity_poly.pdbx_seq_one_letter_code
_entity_poly.pdbx_strand_id
1 'polypeptide(L)'
;MAEQVRALGLLRYELAVPTLIKLWQECPVDPVAVDAAHALFGIGTAVARDVLRQGIHDHDHLGRFMALKVMFTDEGTAWDNVSHLFADECLATLAGQMAAVGALGFLSPQSFSRSGPQWHSDALRDLVSQDRRRLDLCVDLRDHKVLGRPARQVLKYADPAVTGPALNAAGTARAARTRPVARPLQAGDLVARYENGDHRGVWRDLGNVADLDGPWRAEAEQVAVLTMERVRRNARNLAAALIARGWPVSLEQALPGAAPDVEDRLRRVEQVTGSAVPPALAAYWCIVGTIDLVPRGTWDAPFPPGVPEQLTVADPLEIIDLTTAWFSVEQWQGRSGELHPEIAGPLELTIAADYLHKADISGGAPYSVWLPHAGADPLVRDEEHGLTFTDYLRRAFADKGFLRLDRQDEWVAHGVTLEDLADVADWLASVEYEHVDF
;
A
#
# COMPACT_ATOMS: atom_id res chain seq x y z
N MET A 1 -20.82 -10.72 28.08
CA MET A 1 -20.02 -9.64 28.69
C MET A 1 -19.85 -8.47 27.72
N ALA A 2 -19.32 -8.72 26.51
CA ALA A 2 -19.21 -7.75 25.40
C ALA A 2 -20.48 -6.87 25.20
N GLU A 3 -21.64 -7.50 25.00
CA GLU A 3 -22.92 -6.79 24.81
C GLU A 3 -23.32 -5.87 25.99
N GLN A 4 -22.96 -6.25 27.22
CA GLN A 4 -23.22 -5.45 28.43
C GLN A 4 -22.32 -4.22 28.49
N VAL A 5 -21.06 -4.33 28.03
CA VAL A 5 -20.13 -3.18 27.94
C VAL A 5 -20.68 -2.15 26.96
N ARG A 6 -21.12 -2.59 25.77
CA ARG A 6 -21.72 -1.71 24.77
C ARG A 6 -23.00 -1.03 25.26
N ALA A 7 -23.82 -1.73 26.05
CA ALA A 7 -25.04 -1.17 26.63
C ALA A 7 -24.77 0.05 27.56
N LEU A 8 -23.62 0.09 28.25
CA LEU A 8 -23.23 1.25 29.07
C LEU A 8 -23.07 2.52 28.23
N GLY A 9 -22.56 2.39 27.00
CA GLY A 9 -22.47 3.46 26.02
C GLY A 9 -23.83 4.03 25.62
N LEU A 10 -24.75 3.12 25.28
CA LEU A 10 -26.12 3.48 24.88
C LEU A 10 -26.89 4.18 26.00
N LEU A 11 -26.66 3.76 27.24
CA LEU A 11 -27.27 4.36 28.44
C LEU A 11 -26.54 5.63 28.92
N ARG A 12 -25.43 6.01 28.29
CA ARG A 12 -24.56 7.14 28.70
C ARG A 12 -24.18 7.09 30.18
N TYR A 13 -23.82 5.91 30.67
CA TYR A 13 -23.53 5.72 32.09
C TYR A 13 -22.13 6.23 32.46
N GLU A 14 -22.02 7.52 32.80
CA GLU A 14 -20.75 8.22 33.03
C GLU A 14 -19.87 7.59 34.14
N LEU A 15 -20.48 7.00 35.17
CA LEU A 15 -19.74 6.34 36.26
C LEU A 15 -18.89 5.15 35.78
N ALA A 16 -19.17 4.59 34.60
CA ALA A 16 -18.35 3.53 34.01
C ALA A 16 -17.10 4.03 33.26
N VAL A 17 -16.96 5.35 33.00
CA VAL A 17 -15.86 5.88 32.18
C VAL A 17 -14.48 5.44 32.66
N PRO A 18 -14.11 5.51 33.96
CA PRO A 18 -12.79 5.06 34.41
C PRO A 18 -12.52 3.57 34.14
N THR A 19 -13.54 2.72 34.32
CA THR A 19 -13.44 1.29 34.05
C THR A 19 -13.31 1.00 32.57
N LEU A 20 -14.09 1.71 31.73
CA LEU A 20 -14.04 1.57 30.28
C LEU A 20 -12.72 2.05 29.70
N ILE A 21 -12.12 3.12 30.25
CA ILE A 21 -10.76 3.56 29.91
C ILE A 21 -9.76 2.44 30.17
N LYS A 22 -9.82 1.81 31.35
CA LYS A 22 -8.93 0.70 31.68
C LYS A 22 -9.10 -0.48 30.74
N LEU A 23 -10.34 -0.83 30.41
CA LEU A 23 -10.63 -1.89 29.43
C LEU A 23 -10.11 -1.53 28.03
N TRP A 24 -10.24 -0.27 27.62
CA TRP A 24 -9.74 0.20 26.34
C TRP A 24 -8.20 0.12 26.25
N GLN A 25 -7.49 0.51 27.31
CA GLN A 25 -6.03 0.64 27.30
C GLN A 25 -5.28 -0.64 27.68
N GLU A 26 -5.88 -1.50 28.50
CA GLU A 26 -5.16 -2.62 29.14
C GLU A 26 -5.78 -3.99 28.84
N CYS A 27 -6.95 -4.08 28.20
CA CYS A 27 -7.60 -5.37 27.98
C CYS A 27 -6.97 -6.08 26.79
N PRO A 28 -6.36 -7.28 26.98
CA PRO A 28 -5.77 -8.05 25.87
C PRO A 28 -6.82 -8.80 25.04
N VAL A 29 -8.12 -8.61 25.32
CA VAL A 29 -9.22 -9.31 24.65
C VAL A 29 -9.89 -8.34 23.69
N ASP A 30 -9.53 -8.41 22.39
CA ASP A 30 -9.96 -7.44 21.37
C ASP A 30 -11.46 -7.16 21.37
N PRO A 31 -12.37 -8.17 21.43
CA PRO A 31 -13.81 -7.89 21.46
C PRO A 31 -14.25 -7.00 22.64
N VAL A 32 -13.57 -7.10 23.79
CA VAL A 32 -13.88 -6.29 24.98
C VAL A 32 -13.34 -4.88 24.83
N ALA A 33 -12.12 -4.71 24.30
CA ALA A 33 -11.54 -3.40 24.01
C ALA A 33 -12.37 -2.64 22.97
N VAL A 34 -12.80 -3.32 21.89
CA VAL A 34 -13.73 -2.78 20.86
C VAL A 34 -15.01 -2.25 21.48
N ASP A 35 -15.68 -3.06 22.31
CA ASP A 35 -16.93 -2.64 22.94
C ASP A 35 -16.72 -1.54 23.98
N ALA A 36 -15.58 -1.54 24.70
CA ALA A 36 -15.22 -0.45 25.59
C ALA A 36 -15.02 0.87 24.85
N ALA A 37 -14.34 0.86 23.69
CA ALA A 37 -14.16 2.04 22.86
C ALA A 37 -15.49 2.59 22.34
N HIS A 38 -16.36 1.71 21.83
CA HIS A 38 -17.70 2.10 21.40
C HIS A 38 -18.55 2.62 22.56
N ALA A 39 -18.42 2.07 23.76
CA ALA A 39 -19.10 2.54 24.95
C ALA A 39 -18.61 3.94 25.37
N LEU A 40 -17.29 4.17 25.40
CA LEU A 40 -16.68 5.48 25.65
C LEU A 40 -17.18 6.53 24.65
N PHE A 41 -17.23 6.17 23.37
CA PHE A 41 -17.77 7.04 22.32
C PHE A 41 -19.25 7.38 22.55
N GLY A 42 -20.07 6.38 22.90
CA GLY A 42 -21.49 6.56 23.18
C GLY A 42 -21.78 7.44 24.41
N ILE A 43 -20.97 7.31 25.47
CA ILE A 43 -21.04 8.16 26.66
C ILE A 43 -20.71 9.62 26.31
N GLY A 44 -19.62 9.83 25.57
CA GLY A 44 -19.31 11.12 24.96
C GLY A 44 -18.91 12.24 25.92
N THR A 45 -18.50 11.94 27.16
CA THR A 45 -17.90 12.93 28.07
C THR A 45 -16.55 13.41 27.54
N ALA A 46 -16.09 14.60 27.97
CA ALA A 46 -14.79 15.14 27.55
C ALA A 46 -13.64 14.15 27.81
N VAL A 47 -13.62 13.54 29.00
CA VAL A 47 -12.62 12.52 29.38
C VAL A 47 -12.67 11.30 28.46
N ALA A 48 -13.88 10.80 28.13
CA ALA A 48 -14.05 9.66 27.23
C ALA A 48 -13.68 10.00 25.77
N ARG A 49 -13.84 11.25 25.34
CA ARG A 49 -13.39 11.70 24.01
C ARG A 49 -11.88 11.87 23.96
N ASP A 50 -11.28 12.46 25.00
CA ASP A 50 -9.84 12.72 25.07
C ASP A 50 -9.03 11.42 25.01
N VAL A 51 -9.44 10.38 25.76
CA VAL A 51 -8.78 9.07 25.72
C VAL A 51 -8.87 8.41 24.34
N LEU A 52 -10.00 8.55 23.64
CA LEU A 52 -10.16 7.98 22.31
C LEU A 52 -9.32 8.74 21.28
N ARG A 53 -9.20 10.08 21.39
CA ARG A 53 -8.35 10.89 20.50
C ARG A 53 -6.87 10.52 20.61
N GLN A 54 -6.39 10.09 21.78
CA GLN A 54 -5.00 9.65 21.96
C GLN A 54 -4.61 8.47 21.06
N GLY A 55 -5.59 7.66 20.62
CA GLY A 55 -5.38 6.54 19.70
C GLY A 55 -5.07 6.95 18.25
N ILE A 56 -5.05 8.24 17.90
CA ILE A 56 -4.86 8.69 16.50
C ILE A 56 -3.48 8.34 15.92
N HIS A 57 -2.47 8.18 16.77
CA HIS A 57 -1.12 7.78 16.37
C HIS A 57 -0.78 6.36 16.81
N ASP A 58 -1.76 5.61 17.30
CA ASP A 58 -1.59 4.19 17.59
C ASP A 58 -1.41 3.42 16.26
N HIS A 59 -0.62 2.36 16.30
CA HIS A 59 -0.43 1.46 15.16
C HIS A 59 -1.68 0.59 14.93
N ASP A 60 -2.51 0.40 15.97
CA ASP A 60 -3.78 -0.29 15.87
C ASP A 60 -4.79 0.47 14.98
N HIS A 61 -5.49 -0.28 14.11
CA HIS A 61 -6.53 0.25 13.24
C HIS A 61 -7.75 0.74 14.04
N LEU A 62 -8.14 0.01 15.08
CA LEU A 62 -9.33 0.35 15.87
C LEU A 62 -9.12 1.64 16.68
N GLY A 63 -7.96 1.83 17.31
CA GLY A 63 -7.62 3.06 18.02
C GLY A 63 -7.72 4.30 17.13
N ARG A 64 -7.12 4.25 15.94
CA ARG A 64 -7.20 5.34 14.95
C ARG A 64 -8.61 5.57 14.45
N PHE A 65 -9.35 4.51 14.14
CA PHE A 65 -10.73 4.60 13.71
C PHE A 65 -11.59 5.32 14.76
N MET A 66 -11.45 4.94 16.03
CA MET A 66 -12.21 5.54 17.12
C MET A 66 -11.81 6.99 17.39
N ALA A 67 -10.52 7.31 17.30
CA ALA A 67 -10.02 8.68 17.39
C ALA A 67 -10.65 9.58 16.30
N LEU A 68 -10.58 9.15 15.03
CA LEU A 68 -11.17 9.87 13.91
C LEU A 68 -12.68 10.02 14.05
N LYS A 69 -13.37 8.96 14.48
CA LYS A 69 -14.82 9.01 14.72
C LYS A 69 -15.17 10.11 15.73
N VAL A 70 -14.39 10.23 16.82
CA VAL A 70 -14.54 11.34 17.78
C VAL A 70 -14.27 12.68 17.08
N MET A 71 -13.14 12.85 16.41
CA MET A 71 -12.74 14.11 15.77
C MET A 71 -13.76 14.63 14.76
N PHE A 72 -14.43 13.74 14.01
CA PHE A 72 -15.47 14.11 13.04
C PHE A 72 -16.84 14.41 13.67
N THR A 73 -17.09 14.02 14.92
CA THR A 73 -18.39 14.19 15.60
C THR A 73 -18.36 15.12 16.80
N ASP A 74 -17.17 15.59 17.17
CA ASP A 74 -16.96 16.51 18.28
C ASP A 74 -17.46 17.94 17.97
N GLU A 75 -17.55 18.78 19.01
CA GLU A 75 -17.94 20.18 18.85
C GLU A 75 -16.91 20.95 18.00
N GLY A 76 -17.38 22.01 17.30
CA GLY A 76 -16.57 22.76 16.34
C GLY A 76 -16.75 22.27 14.90
N THR A 77 -15.89 22.73 13.99
CA THR A 77 -15.91 22.19 12.62
C THR A 77 -15.03 20.95 12.59
N ALA A 78 -15.51 19.86 11.97
CA ALA A 78 -14.70 18.65 11.85
C ALA A 78 -13.36 18.89 11.12
N TRP A 79 -13.20 20.00 10.37
CA TRP A 79 -11.93 20.41 9.79
C TRP A 79 -10.93 20.87 10.86
N ASP A 80 -11.37 21.73 11.80
CA ASP A 80 -10.49 22.25 12.85
C ASP A 80 -9.94 21.08 13.70
N ASN A 81 -10.74 20.02 13.87
CA ASN A 81 -10.33 18.83 14.59
C ASN A 81 -9.30 17.97 13.85
N VAL A 82 -9.34 17.87 12.51
CA VAL A 82 -8.49 16.93 11.74
C VAL A 82 -7.39 17.59 10.92
N SER A 83 -7.42 18.90 10.71
CA SER A 83 -6.51 19.60 9.78
C SER A 83 -5.03 19.44 10.14
N HIS A 84 -4.71 19.37 11.44
CA HIS A 84 -3.34 19.17 11.92
C HIS A 84 -2.74 17.83 11.48
N LEU A 85 -3.55 16.82 11.13
CA LEU A 85 -3.07 15.53 10.62
C LEU A 85 -2.40 15.66 9.25
N PHE A 86 -2.67 16.75 8.53
CA PHE A 86 -2.12 17.05 7.21
C PHE A 86 -0.96 18.05 7.25
N ALA A 87 -0.48 18.43 8.44
CA ALA A 87 0.71 19.25 8.59
C ALA A 87 1.98 18.46 8.20
N ASP A 88 2.98 19.15 7.65
CA ASP A 88 4.23 18.54 7.18
C ASP A 88 4.92 17.71 8.28
N GLU A 89 4.88 18.18 9.53
CA GLU A 89 5.46 17.47 10.68
C GLU A 89 4.76 16.13 10.95
N CYS A 90 3.44 16.07 10.78
CA CYS A 90 2.66 14.85 10.93
C CYS A 90 2.96 13.89 9.77
N LEU A 91 2.94 14.41 8.54
CA LEU A 91 3.18 13.63 7.32
C LEU A 91 4.63 13.16 7.17
N ALA A 92 5.57 13.69 7.95
CA ALA A 92 6.95 13.20 8.00
C ALA A 92 7.07 11.82 8.67
N THR A 93 6.02 11.34 9.35
CA THR A 93 6.01 10.04 10.04
C THR A 93 5.02 9.07 9.39
N LEU A 94 5.31 7.77 9.43
CA LEU A 94 4.38 6.74 8.93
C LEU A 94 3.04 6.77 9.69
N ALA A 95 3.07 6.88 11.02
CA ALA A 95 1.87 6.95 11.84
C ALA A 95 0.99 8.15 11.47
N GLY A 96 1.59 9.33 11.25
CA GLY A 96 0.86 10.53 10.82
C GLY A 96 0.31 10.41 9.39
N GLN A 97 1.03 9.79 8.47
CA GLN A 97 0.51 9.49 7.13
C GLN A 97 -0.70 8.55 7.20
N MET A 98 -0.64 7.48 8.00
CA MET A 98 -1.77 6.57 8.15
C MET A 98 -2.98 7.25 8.81
N ALA A 99 -2.75 8.13 9.79
CA ALA A 99 -3.82 8.94 10.38
C ALA A 99 -4.49 9.84 9.34
N ALA A 100 -3.71 10.49 8.47
CA ALA A 100 -4.21 11.30 7.36
C ALA A 100 -4.96 10.46 6.30
N VAL A 101 -4.49 9.26 5.97
CA VAL A 101 -5.21 8.29 5.12
C VAL A 101 -6.57 7.96 5.74
N GLY A 102 -6.60 7.62 7.03
CA GLY A 102 -7.83 7.33 7.75
C GLY A 102 -8.79 8.52 7.74
N ALA A 103 -8.29 9.74 7.98
CA ALA A 103 -9.09 10.95 7.95
C ALA A 103 -9.75 11.20 6.59
N LEU A 104 -9.01 10.99 5.49
CA LEU A 104 -9.59 11.04 4.14
C LEU A 104 -10.57 9.89 3.89
N GLY A 105 -10.32 8.69 4.43
CA GLY A 105 -11.22 7.55 4.35
C GLY A 105 -12.63 7.86 4.88
N PHE A 106 -12.71 8.58 6.01
CA PHE A 106 -13.99 9.03 6.60
C PHE A 106 -14.79 9.99 5.71
N LEU A 107 -14.13 10.68 4.78
CA LEU A 107 -14.76 11.58 3.81
C LEU A 107 -15.22 10.85 2.54
N SER A 108 -15.04 9.53 2.47
CA SER A 108 -15.42 8.69 1.33
C SER A 108 -16.39 7.57 1.75
N PRO A 109 -17.06 6.89 0.81
CA PRO A 109 -17.91 5.75 1.14
C PRO A 109 -17.12 4.63 1.84
N GLN A 110 -17.65 4.12 2.96
CA GLN A 110 -17.08 2.99 3.71
C GLN A 110 -17.34 1.65 3.02
N SER A 111 -18.46 1.54 2.29
CA SER A 111 -18.89 0.30 1.66
C SER A 111 -19.83 0.59 0.49
N PHE A 112 -20.08 -0.45 -0.31
CA PHE A 112 -21.02 -0.41 -1.43
C PHE A 112 -22.10 -1.46 -1.22
N SER A 113 -23.34 -1.04 -1.40
CA SER A 113 -24.52 -1.90 -1.33
C SER A 113 -25.27 -1.85 -2.66
N ARG A 114 -26.33 -2.67 -2.79
CA ARG A 114 -27.22 -2.60 -3.97
C ARG A 114 -27.87 -1.22 -4.15
N SER A 115 -28.02 -0.45 -3.07
CA SER A 115 -28.55 0.93 -3.11
C SER A 115 -27.47 1.99 -3.34
N GLY A 116 -26.21 1.58 -3.58
CA GLY A 116 -25.10 2.48 -3.86
C GLY A 116 -24.12 2.61 -2.68
N PRO A 117 -23.25 3.64 -2.73
CA PRO A 117 -22.24 3.90 -1.71
C PRO A 117 -22.88 4.23 -0.35
N GLN A 118 -22.26 3.76 0.73
CA GLN A 118 -22.67 4.04 2.11
C GLN A 118 -21.56 4.78 2.84
N TRP A 119 -21.90 5.79 3.62
CA TRP A 119 -20.97 6.55 4.45
C TRP A 119 -21.11 6.14 5.92
N HIS A 120 -20.12 6.48 6.75
CA HIS A 120 -20.23 6.31 8.21
C HIS A 120 -21.40 7.14 8.80
N SER A 121 -21.73 8.28 8.18
CA SER A 121 -22.97 9.03 8.43
C SER A 121 -23.32 9.92 7.24
N ASP A 122 -24.60 10.25 7.07
CA ASP A 122 -25.08 11.12 5.99
C ASP A 122 -24.46 12.52 6.06
N ALA A 123 -24.14 13.01 7.27
CA ALA A 123 -23.51 14.30 7.46
C ALA A 123 -22.12 14.40 6.81
N LEU A 124 -21.39 13.27 6.71
CA LEU A 124 -20.04 13.24 6.12
C LEU A 124 -20.07 13.36 4.59
N ARG A 125 -21.17 12.95 3.95
CA ARG A 125 -21.28 12.89 2.49
C ARG A 125 -21.03 14.24 1.82
N ASP A 126 -21.57 15.30 2.40
CA ASP A 126 -21.55 16.64 1.79
C ASP A 126 -20.43 17.54 2.34
N LEU A 127 -19.62 17.04 3.29
CA LEU A 127 -18.64 17.84 4.02
C LEU A 127 -17.58 18.50 3.12
N VAL A 128 -17.20 17.82 2.04
CA VAL A 128 -16.20 18.32 1.08
C VAL A 128 -16.79 19.41 0.20
N SER A 129 -18.07 19.25 -0.19
CA SER A 129 -18.80 20.25 -0.97
C SER A 129 -19.13 21.51 -0.14
N GLN A 130 -19.26 21.38 1.17
CA GLN A 130 -19.65 22.46 2.09
C GLN A 130 -18.46 23.25 2.67
N ASP A 131 -17.27 22.65 2.79
CA ASP A 131 -16.08 23.31 3.34
C ASP A 131 -14.97 23.40 2.28
N ARG A 132 -14.74 24.63 1.79
CA ARG A 132 -13.73 24.91 0.77
C ARG A 132 -12.32 24.47 1.16
N ARG A 133 -11.98 24.52 2.46
CA ARG A 133 -10.66 24.12 2.95
C ARG A 133 -10.39 22.63 2.72
N ARG A 134 -11.41 21.79 2.88
CA ARG A 134 -11.32 20.34 2.61
C ARG A 134 -11.18 20.04 1.14
N LEU A 135 -11.96 20.72 0.31
CA LEU A 135 -11.86 20.59 -1.13
C LEU A 135 -10.46 20.96 -1.61
N ASP A 136 -9.96 22.12 -1.20
CA ASP A 136 -8.64 22.60 -1.59
C ASP A 136 -7.54 21.63 -1.11
N LEU A 137 -7.63 21.11 0.12
CA LEU A 137 -6.74 20.05 0.60
C LEU A 137 -6.76 18.81 -0.30
N CYS A 138 -7.95 18.27 -0.61
CA CYS A 138 -8.06 17.06 -1.43
C CYS A 138 -7.53 17.30 -2.85
N VAL A 139 -7.78 18.49 -3.40
CA VAL A 139 -7.21 18.91 -4.69
C VAL A 139 -5.68 18.96 -4.60
N ASP A 140 -5.10 19.56 -3.57
CA ASP A 140 -3.63 19.67 -3.43
C ASP A 140 -2.97 18.31 -3.20
N LEU A 141 -3.60 17.44 -2.39
CA LEU A 141 -3.11 16.10 -2.08
C LEU A 141 -3.30 15.09 -3.20
N ARG A 142 -4.07 15.39 -4.25
CA ARG A 142 -4.45 14.39 -5.28
C ARG A 142 -3.28 13.73 -5.98
N ASP A 143 -2.09 14.32 -5.98
CA ASP A 143 -0.85 13.75 -6.55
C ASP A 143 0.17 13.36 -5.47
N HIS A 144 -0.20 13.48 -4.20
CA HIS A 144 0.65 13.10 -3.09
C HIS A 144 0.99 11.60 -3.17
N LYS A 145 2.26 11.27 -2.92
CA LYS A 145 2.78 9.90 -3.02
C LYS A 145 2.14 8.90 -2.07
N VAL A 146 1.39 9.31 -1.06
CA VAL A 146 0.68 8.39 -0.16
C VAL A 146 -0.81 8.73 -0.10
N LEU A 147 -1.14 10.02 -0.14
CA LEU A 147 -2.48 10.53 0.10
C LEU A 147 -3.27 10.77 -1.20
N GLY A 148 -2.63 10.65 -2.37
CA GLY A 148 -3.30 10.95 -3.64
C GLY A 148 -4.47 10.01 -3.95
N ARG A 149 -4.33 8.71 -3.71
CA ARG A 149 -5.43 7.74 -3.87
C ARG A 149 -6.63 8.07 -2.98
N PRO A 150 -6.49 8.17 -1.64
CA PRO A 150 -7.63 8.52 -0.80
C PRO A 150 -8.18 9.92 -1.09
N ALA A 151 -7.35 10.91 -1.41
CA ALA A 151 -7.82 12.24 -1.79
C ALA A 151 -8.67 12.23 -3.08
N ARG A 152 -8.23 11.51 -4.12
CA ARG A 152 -9.02 11.32 -5.35
C ARG A 152 -10.31 10.55 -5.11
N GLN A 153 -10.29 9.56 -4.22
CA GLN A 153 -11.49 8.84 -3.81
C GLN A 153 -12.50 9.79 -3.13
N VAL A 154 -12.04 10.70 -2.27
CA VAL A 154 -12.91 11.73 -1.67
C VAL A 154 -13.51 12.65 -2.75
N LEU A 155 -12.67 13.15 -3.66
CA LEU A 155 -13.11 14.02 -4.76
C LEU A 155 -14.12 13.33 -5.69
N LYS A 156 -13.98 12.03 -5.94
CA LYS A 156 -14.87 11.22 -6.79
C LYS A 156 -16.32 11.24 -6.33
N TYR A 157 -16.56 11.26 -5.02
CA TYR A 157 -17.90 11.20 -4.46
C TYR A 157 -18.43 12.56 -3.96
N ALA A 158 -17.63 13.62 -4.05
CA ALA A 158 -18.06 14.99 -3.83
C ALA A 158 -18.82 15.54 -5.06
N ASP A 159 -19.53 16.66 -4.89
CA ASP A 159 -20.35 17.26 -5.96
C ASP A 159 -19.47 17.68 -7.17
N PRO A 160 -19.70 17.11 -8.37
CA PRO A 160 -18.96 17.47 -9.58
C PRO A 160 -19.05 18.96 -9.94
N ALA A 161 -20.14 19.64 -9.57
CA ALA A 161 -20.31 21.07 -9.81
C ALA A 161 -19.31 21.92 -9.00
N VAL A 162 -18.78 21.36 -7.91
CA VAL A 162 -17.79 22.01 -7.03
C VAL A 162 -16.37 21.52 -7.33
N THR A 163 -16.19 20.21 -7.51
CA THR A 163 -14.86 19.61 -7.73
C THR A 163 -14.29 19.93 -9.11
N GLY A 164 -15.11 19.89 -10.16
CA GLY A 164 -14.66 20.14 -11.54
C GLY A 164 -13.98 21.51 -11.70
N PRO A 165 -14.62 22.63 -11.30
CA PRO A 165 -13.99 23.95 -11.37
C PRO A 165 -12.71 24.06 -10.54
N ALA A 166 -12.66 23.46 -9.34
CA ALA A 166 -11.49 23.49 -8.48
C ALA A 166 -10.29 22.74 -9.11
N LEU A 167 -10.55 21.57 -9.69
CA LEU A 167 -9.54 20.77 -10.37
C LEU A 167 -9.02 21.46 -11.64
N ASN A 168 -9.90 22.08 -12.44
CA ASN A 168 -9.51 22.85 -13.61
C ASN A 168 -8.61 24.05 -13.26
N ALA A 169 -8.95 24.77 -12.18
CA ALA A 169 -8.14 25.87 -11.69
C ALA A 169 -6.76 25.39 -11.22
N ALA A 170 -6.71 24.29 -10.45
CA ALA A 170 -5.46 23.69 -9.99
C ALA A 170 -4.59 23.14 -11.14
N GLY A 171 -5.21 22.54 -12.16
CA GLY A 171 -4.52 22.07 -13.37
C GLY A 171 -3.86 23.22 -14.14
N THR A 172 -4.56 24.35 -14.28
CA THR A 172 -4.01 25.55 -14.94
C THR A 172 -2.86 26.16 -14.13
N ALA A 173 -2.99 26.25 -12.81
CA ALA A 173 -1.93 26.73 -11.93
C ALA A 173 -0.68 25.82 -11.97
N ARG A 174 -0.88 24.50 -12.09
CA ARG A 174 0.21 23.52 -12.25
C ARG A 174 0.94 23.71 -13.58
N ALA A 175 0.23 23.85 -14.69
CA ALA A 175 0.83 24.05 -16.00
C ALA A 175 1.71 25.31 -16.06
N ALA A 176 1.41 26.32 -15.22
CA ALA A 176 2.21 27.54 -15.10
C ALA A 176 3.48 27.39 -14.24
N ARG A 177 3.61 26.34 -13.42
CA ARG A 177 4.79 26.11 -12.59
C ARG A 177 5.88 25.38 -13.39
N THR A 178 6.98 26.07 -13.66
CA THR A 178 8.19 25.47 -14.25
C THR A 178 8.82 24.52 -13.24
N ARG A 179 9.04 23.26 -13.64
CA ARG A 179 9.78 22.29 -12.81
C ARG A 179 11.27 22.66 -12.76
N PRO A 180 11.92 22.59 -11.59
CA PRO A 180 13.37 22.74 -11.51
C PRO A 180 14.04 21.63 -12.31
N VAL A 181 14.95 22.02 -13.21
CA VAL A 181 15.77 21.06 -13.97
C VAL A 181 16.84 20.53 -13.01
N ALA A 182 16.79 19.23 -12.73
CA ALA A 182 17.81 18.56 -11.93
C ALA A 182 19.16 18.57 -12.66
N ARG A 183 20.23 18.48 -11.86
CA ARG A 183 21.63 18.59 -12.27
C ARG A 183 21.97 17.57 -13.38
N PRO A 184 22.77 17.94 -14.40
CA PRO A 184 23.15 16.99 -15.44
C PRO A 184 24.14 15.97 -14.88
N LEU A 185 23.69 14.72 -14.75
CA LEU A 185 24.58 13.56 -14.81
C LEU A 185 24.95 13.33 -16.29
N GLN A 186 26.10 12.72 -16.59
CA GLN A 186 26.42 12.28 -17.96
C GLN A 186 26.13 10.78 -18.11
N ALA A 187 25.36 10.42 -19.15
CA ALA A 187 25.09 9.04 -19.55
C ALA A 187 26.35 8.38 -20.12
N GLY A 188 26.46 7.04 -19.99
CA GLY A 188 27.48 6.22 -20.66
C GLY A 188 28.40 5.37 -19.77
N ASP A 189 28.17 5.32 -18.45
CA ASP A 189 28.98 4.52 -17.50
C ASP A 189 28.13 3.67 -16.52
N LEU A 190 26.80 3.79 -16.54
CA LEU A 190 25.95 3.03 -15.61
C LEU A 190 26.02 1.53 -15.87
N VAL A 191 26.01 1.11 -17.14
CA VAL A 191 26.09 -0.32 -17.50
C VAL A 191 27.42 -0.90 -17.03
N ALA A 192 28.54 -0.24 -17.35
CA ALA A 192 29.86 -0.70 -16.94
C ALA A 192 30.02 -0.75 -15.41
N ARG A 193 29.53 0.27 -14.68
CA ARG A 193 29.50 0.27 -13.22
C ARG A 193 28.66 -0.88 -12.67
N TYR A 194 27.49 -1.12 -13.25
CA TYR A 194 26.60 -2.20 -12.85
C TYR A 194 27.27 -3.57 -13.05
N GLU A 195 27.89 -3.80 -14.21
CA GLU A 195 28.64 -5.04 -14.47
C GLU A 195 29.83 -5.24 -13.52
N ASN A 196 30.46 -4.14 -13.09
CA ASN A 196 31.54 -4.14 -12.11
C ASN A 196 31.06 -4.24 -10.64
N GLY A 197 29.76 -4.44 -10.40
CA GLY A 197 29.20 -4.73 -9.08
C GLY A 197 28.63 -3.53 -8.33
N ASP A 198 28.62 -2.32 -8.90
CA ASP A 198 27.99 -1.14 -8.27
C ASP A 198 26.47 -1.12 -8.50
N HIS A 199 25.80 -2.19 -8.08
CA HIS A 199 24.39 -2.40 -8.38
C HIS A 199 23.49 -1.35 -7.73
N ARG A 200 23.63 -1.16 -6.41
CA ARG A 200 22.84 -0.18 -5.64
C ARG A 200 23.19 1.26 -5.98
N GLY A 201 24.46 1.57 -6.28
CA GLY A 201 24.88 2.91 -6.65
C GLY A 201 24.29 3.33 -8.00
N VAL A 202 24.28 2.42 -8.98
CA VAL A 202 23.66 2.66 -10.28
C VAL A 202 22.16 2.92 -10.17
N TRP A 203 21.41 2.11 -9.43
CA TRP A 203 19.97 2.33 -9.24
C TRP A 203 19.66 3.61 -8.46
N ARG A 204 20.50 3.97 -7.48
CA ARG A 204 20.40 5.26 -6.79
C ARG A 204 20.60 6.44 -7.76
N ASP A 205 21.57 6.33 -8.66
CA ASP A 205 21.83 7.38 -9.66
C ASP A 205 20.67 7.48 -10.66
N LEU A 206 20.14 6.35 -11.15
CA LEU A 206 18.94 6.31 -12.00
C LEU A 206 17.71 6.90 -11.31
N GLY A 207 17.53 6.67 -10.01
CA GLY A 207 16.44 7.25 -9.22
C GLY A 207 16.52 8.79 -9.07
N ASN A 208 17.69 9.37 -9.28
CA ASN A 208 17.91 10.83 -9.25
C ASN A 208 17.69 11.50 -10.63
N VAL A 209 17.51 10.72 -11.69
CA VAL A 209 17.23 11.25 -13.03
C VAL A 209 15.75 11.65 -13.11
N ALA A 210 15.50 12.96 -13.24
CA ALA A 210 14.16 13.51 -13.24
C ALA A 210 13.34 13.19 -14.50
N ASP A 211 14.01 13.00 -15.63
CA ASP A 211 13.39 12.64 -16.91
C ASP A 211 14.32 11.71 -17.69
N LEU A 212 13.85 10.52 -18.04
CA LEU A 212 14.59 9.54 -18.82
C LEU A 212 14.43 9.82 -20.31
N ASP A 213 15.28 10.70 -20.85
CA ASP A 213 15.37 10.98 -22.28
C ASP A 213 16.36 10.04 -23.00
N GLY A 214 16.42 10.13 -24.34
CA GLY A 214 17.06 9.17 -25.26
C GLY A 214 18.22 8.34 -24.68
N PRO A 215 19.42 8.92 -24.44
CA PRO A 215 20.57 8.17 -23.95
C PRO A 215 20.37 7.58 -22.55
N TRP A 216 19.75 8.33 -21.63
CA TRP A 216 19.48 7.87 -20.27
C TRP A 216 18.50 6.71 -20.22
N ARG A 217 17.43 6.77 -21.02
CA ARG A 217 16.47 5.69 -21.14
C ARG A 217 17.12 4.43 -21.70
N ALA A 218 17.86 4.55 -22.79
CA ALA A 218 18.53 3.39 -23.40
C ALA A 218 19.53 2.72 -22.44
N GLU A 219 20.22 3.51 -21.62
CA GLU A 219 21.13 2.99 -20.61
C GLU A 219 20.38 2.37 -19.42
N ALA A 220 19.30 3.01 -18.94
CA ALA A 220 18.44 2.48 -17.89
C ALA A 220 17.77 1.16 -18.30
N GLU A 221 17.36 1.01 -19.55
CA GLU A 221 16.82 -0.23 -20.11
C GLU A 221 17.85 -1.36 -20.08
N GLN A 222 19.11 -1.08 -20.44
CA GLN A 222 20.19 -2.07 -20.36
C GLN A 222 20.48 -2.49 -18.92
N VAL A 223 20.57 -1.54 -17.99
CA VAL A 223 20.72 -1.83 -16.56
C VAL A 223 19.54 -2.65 -16.04
N ALA A 224 18.31 -2.31 -16.44
CA ALA A 224 17.10 -3.04 -16.05
C ALA A 224 17.13 -4.49 -16.57
N VAL A 225 17.57 -4.72 -17.81
CA VAL A 225 17.76 -6.08 -18.36
C VAL A 225 18.75 -6.88 -17.51
N LEU A 226 19.95 -6.35 -17.27
CA LEU A 226 20.98 -7.02 -16.46
C LEU A 226 20.50 -7.29 -15.02
N THR A 227 19.69 -6.39 -14.47
CA THR A 227 19.06 -6.54 -13.15
C THR A 227 18.06 -7.69 -13.16
N MET A 228 17.15 -7.72 -14.14
CA MET A 228 16.08 -8.70 -14.17
C MET A 228 16.54 -10.11 -14.55
N GLU A 229 17.66 -10.24 -15.26
CA GLU A 229 18.33 -11.53 -15.46
C GLU A 229 18.85 -12.12 -14.13
N ARG A 230 19.44 -11.27 -13.26
CA ARG A 230 19.89 -11.67 -11.92
C ARG A 230 18.72 -11.99 -11.01
N VAL A 231 17.66 -11.16 -11.03
CA VAL A 231 16.41 -11.42 -10.32
C VAL A 231 15.82 -12.77 -10.74
N ARG A 232 15.75 -13.07 -12.04
CA ARG A 232 15.25 -14.37 -12.53
C ARG A 232 16.07 -15.55 -11.99
N ARG A 233 17.39 -15.42 -11.97
CA ARG A 233 18.29 -16.44 -11.40
C ARG A 233 18.04 -16.62 -9.91
N ASN A 234 17.98 -15.53 -9.15
CA ASN A 234 17.69 -15.56 -7.71
C ASN A 234 16.32 -16.17 -7.43
N ALA A 235 15.29 -15.78 -8.18
CA ALA A 235 13.94 -16.32 -8.04
C ALA A 235 13.92 -17.83 -8.25
N ARG A 236 14.58 -18.32 -9.30
CA ARG A 236 14.70 -19.76 -9.58
C ARG A 236 15.42 -20.51 -8.46
N ASN A 237 16.54 -19.96 -8.00
CA ASN A 237 17.34 -20.56 -6.93
C ASN A 237 16.56 -20.60 -5.61
N LEU A 238 15.91 -19.49 -5.26
CA LEU A 238 15.10 -19.37 -4.04
C LEU A 238 13.90 -20.31 -4.09
N ALA A 239 13.10 -20.29 -5.17
CA ALA A 239 11.94 -21.16 -5.32
C ALA A 239 12.35 -22.64 -5.23
N ALA A 240 13.41 -23.04 -5.92
CA ALA A 240 13.92 -24.42 -5.83
C ALA A 240 14.34 -24.79 -4.40
N ALA A 241 15.00 -23.88 -3.68
CA ALA A 241 15.42 -24.11 -2.29
C ALA A 241 14.22 -24.22 -1.34
N LEU A 242 13.23 -23.35 -1.47
CA LEU A 242 11.99 -23.37 -0.68
C LEU A 242 11.21 -24.68 -0.92
N ILE A 243 11.02 -25.06 -2.19
CA ILE A 243 10.35 -26.31 -2.58
C ILE A 243 11.09 -27.52 -2.02
N ALA A 244 12.43 -27.53 -2.07
CA ALA A 244 13.24 -28.60 -1.47
C ALA A 244 13.09 -28.70 0.05
N ARG A 245 12.64 -27.63 0.73
CA ARG A 245 12.28 -27.60 2.16
C ARG A 245 10.79 -27.77 2.43
N GLY A 246 10.03 -28.19 1.42
CA GLY A 246 8.62 -28.53 1.54
C GLY A 246 7.67 -27.36 1.33
N TRP A 247 8.16 -26.17 0.94
CA TRP A 247 7.26 -25.04 0.63
C TRP A 247 6.26 -25.45 -0.47
N PRO A 248 4.93 -25.31 -0.23
CA PRO A 248 3.90 -25.98 -1.04
C PRO A 248 3.54 -25.22 -2.32
N VAL A 249 4.53 -25.02 -3.18
CA VAL A 249 4.36 -24.48 -4.54
C VAL A 249 5.12 -25.37 -5.53
N SER A 250 4.75 -25.36 -6.81
CA SER A 250 5.57 -25.95 -7.88
C SER A 250 6.45 -24.88 -8.54
N LEU A 251 7.54 -25.29 -9.17
CA LEU A 251 8.41 -24.34 -9.88
C LEU A 251 7.69 -23.71 -11.07
N GLU A 252 6.83 -24.46 -11.75
CA GLU A 252 6.01 -23.99 -12.87
C GLU A 252 4.95 -22.98 -12.43
N GLN A 253 4.40 -23.14 -11.22
CA GLN A 253 3.48 -22.18 -10.61
C GLN A 253 4.21 -20.92 -10.17
N ALA A 254 5.33 -21.09 -9.48
CA ALA A 254 6.08 -19.96 -8.92
C ALA A 254 6.78 -19.11 -9.98
N LEU A 255 7.22 -19.73 -11.09
CA LEU A 255 8.00 -19.08 -12.14
C LEU A 255 7.60 -19.59 -13.54
N PRO A 256 6.36 -19.30 -13.99
CA PRO A 256 5.90 -19.71 -15.32
C PRO A 256 6.69 -19.06 -16.46
N GLY A 257 7.42 -17.97 -16.17
CA GLY A 257 8.17 -17.18 -17.13
C GLY A 257 7.32 -16.07 -17.75
N ALA A 258 7.91 -15.35 -18.71
CA ALA A 258 7.25 -14.25 -19.40
C ALA A 258 6.07 -14.73 -20.25
N ALA A 259 4.97 -13.97 -20.23
CA ALA A 259 3.81 -14.21 -21.08
C ALA A 259 4.16 -13.99 -22.56
N PRO A 260 3.60 -14.79 -23.49
CA PRO A 260 3.94 -14.70 -24.92
C PRO A 260 3.52 -13.38 -25.58
N ASP A 261 2.53 -12.69 -25.03
CA ASP A 261 1.96 -11.43 -25.53
C ASP A 261 2.44 -10.19 -24.75
N VAL A 262 3.49 -10.33 -23.92
CA VAL A 262 3.97 -9.26 -23.02
C VAL A 262 4.36 -7.98 -23.77
N GLU A 263 5.02 -8.08 -24.92
CA GLU A 263 5.45 -6.92 -25.71
C GLU A 263 4.26 -6.14 -26.30
N ASP A 264 3.21 -6.86 -26.74
CA ASP A 264 1.98 -6.23 -27.24
C ASP A 264 1.25 -5.50 -26.10
N ARG A 265 1.18 -6.13 -24.92
CA ARG A 265 0.56 -5.53 -23.73
C ARG A 265 1.32 -4.32 -23.23
N LEU A 266 2.65 -4.38 -23.18
CA LEU A 266 3.50 -3.23 -22.83
C LEU A 266 3.20 -2.04 -23.73
N ARG A 267 3.24 -2.23 -25.06
CA ARG A 267 2.88 -1.17 -26.01
C ARG A 267 1.48 -0.63 -25.78
N ARG A 268 0.53 -1.49 -25.38
CA ARG A 268 -0.83 -1.04 -25.08
C ARG A 268 -0.89 -0.23 -23.78
N VAL A 269 -0.16 -0.60 -22.72
CA VAL A 269 -0.03 0.23 -21.52
C VAL A 269 0.53 1.61 -21.87
N GLU A 270 1.55 1.67 -22.72
CA GLU A 270 2.16 2.94 -23.15
C GLU A 270 1.18 3.82 -23.92
N GLN A 271 0.38 3.23 -24.82
CA GLN A 271 -0.68 3.93 -25.53
C GLN A 271 -1.74 4.50 -24.58
N VAL A 272 -2.11 3.73 -23.55
CA VAL A 272 -3.16 4.12 -22.59
C VAL A 272 -2.68 5.21 -21.64
N THR A 273 -1.42 5.13 -21.21
CA THR A 273 -0.83 6.04 -20.23
C THR A 273 -0.18 7.27 -20.88
N GLY A 274 0.07 7.22 -22.20
CA GLY A 274 0.73 8.29 -22.94
C GLY A 274 2.23 8.43 -22.64
N SER A 275 2.84 7.43 -21.98
CA SER A 275 4.25 7.43 -21.62
C SER A 275 4.80 6.01 -21.68
N ALA A 276 6.11 5.90 -21.87
CA ALA A 276 6.78 4.61 -21.88
C ALA A 276 6.78 3.98 -20.48
N VAL A 277 6.67 2.66 -20.40
CA VAL A 277 6.68 1.94 -19.12
C VAL A 277 8.06 2.10 -18.46
N PRO A 278 8.16 2.25 -17.12
CA PRO A 278 9.44 2.29 -16.43
C PRO A 278 10.33 1.09 -16.78
N PRO A 279 11.60 1.31 -17.16
CA PRO A 279 12.55 0.27 -17.51
C PRO A 279 12.56 -0.95 -16.58
N ALA A 280 12.52 -0.75 -15.25
CA ALA A 280 12.52 -1.84 -14.29
C ALA A 280 11.31 -2.79 -14.46
N LEU A 281 10.10 -2.25 -14.61
CA LEU A 281 8.87 -3.02 -14.79
C LEU A 281 8.81 -3.71 -16.16
N ALA A 282 9.20 -2.99 -17.22
CA ALA A 282 9.21 -3.54 -18.57
C ALA A 282 10.18 -4.74 -18.66
N ALA A 283 11.41 -4.58 -18.14
CA ALA A 283 12.37 -5.67 -18.07
C ALA A 283 11.87 -6.83 -17.19
N TYR A 284 11.20 -6.55 -16.07
CA TYR A 284 10.66 -7.57 -15.20
C TYR A 284 9.67 -8.47 -15.94
N TRP A 285 8.64 -7.92 -16.59
CA TRP A 285 7.64 -8.76 -17.27
C TRP A 285 8.22 -9.48 -18.49
N CYS A 286 9.18 -8.89 -19.21
CA CYS A 286 9.82 -9.53 -20.36
C CYS A 286 10.79 -10.65 -19.96
N ILE A 287 11.50 -10.52 -18.84
CA ILE A 287 12.56 -11.45 -18.45
C ILE A 287 12.09 -12.41 -17.37
N VAL A 288 11.49 -11.91 -16.28
CA VAL A 288 11.03 -12.72 -15.14
C VAL A 288 9.61 -13.24 -15.40
N GLY A 289 8.71 -12.36 -15.83
CA GLY A 289 7.30 -12.65 -16.06
C GLY A 289 6.49 -12.59 -14.77
N THR A 290 6.58 -13.65 -13.96
CA THR A 290 5.88 -13.81 -12.68
C THR A 290 6.83 -14.40 -11.65
N ILE A 291 6.68 -13.97 -10.40
CA ILE A 291 7.13 -14.68 -9.20
C ILE A 291 5.88 -14.88 -8.35
N ASP A 292 5.52 -16.11 -8.01
CA ASP A 292 4.38 -16.39 -7.12
C ASP A 292 4.76 -17.44 -6.08
N LEU A 293 5.27 -17.01 -4.93
CA LEU A 293 5.58 -17.89 -3.81
C LEU A 293 4.38 -18.09 -2.88
N VAL A 294 3.20 -17.58 -3.21
CA VAL A 294 2.01 -17.67 -2.36
C VAL A 294 1.43 -19.09 -2.46
N PRO A 295 1.28 -19.80 -1.33
CA PRO A 295 0.85 -21.19 -1.33
C PRO A 295 -0.67 -21.31 -1.41
N ARG A 296 -1.30 -20.77 -2.46
CA ARG A 296 -2.77 -20.72 -2.60
C ARG A 296 -3.45 -22.09 -2.53
N GLY A 297 -2.72 -23.16 -2.90
CA GLY A 297 -3.21 -24.53 -2.80
C GLY A 297 -3.40 -25.03 -1.36
N THR A 298 -2.86 -24.33 -0.35
CA THR A 298 -3.00 -24.68 1.07
C THR A 298 -4.04 -23.83 1.80
N TRP A 299 -4.77 -22.95 1.11
CA TRP A 299 -5.87 -22.22 1.76
C TRP A 299 -6.97 -23.16 2.27
N ASP A 300 -7.21 -24.27 1.57
CA ASP A 300 -8.18 -25.31 1.94
C ASP A 300 -7.52 -26.62 2.42
N ALA A 301 -6.20 -26.64 2.67
CA ALA A 301 -5.45 -27.86 2.98
C ALA A 301 -4.32 -27.60 3.98
N PRO A 302 -4.01 -28.56 4.88
CA PRO A 302 -2.94 -28.36 5.86
C PRO A 302 -1.58 -28.19 5.19
N PHE A 303 -0.72 -27.37 5.82
CA PHE A 303 0.68 -27.25 5.42
C PHE A 303 1.42 -28.59 5.49
N PRO A 304 2.42 -28.81 4.62
CA PRO A 304 3.28 -29.99 4.73
C PRO A 304 3.95 -30.07 6.11
N PRO A 305 4.09 -31.28 6.69
CA PRO A 305 4.72 -31.44 8.00
C PRO A 305 6.13 -30.84 8.06
N GLY A 306 6.40 -30.04 9.10
CA GLY A 306 7.70 -29.39 9.32
C GLY A 306 7.89 -28.07 8.56
N VAL A 307 6.87 -27.58 7.85
CA VAL A 307 6.85 -26.22 7.27
C VAL A 307 6.04 -25.31 8.18
N PRO A 308 6.60 -24.20 8.68
CA PRO A 308 5.87 -23.25 9.52
C PRO A 308 4.74 -22.55 8.74
N GLU A 309 3.49 -22.76 9.16
CA GLU A 309 2.30 -22.16 8.54
C GLU A 309 2.25 -20.63 8.74
N GLN A 310 2.89 -20.13 9.79
CA GLN A 310 3.01 -18.70 10.10
C GLN A 310 3.71 -17.91 8.98
N LEU A 311 4.46 -18.58 8.10
CA LEU A 311 5.06 -17.94 6.93
C LEU A 311 4.01 -17.45 5.90
N THR A 312 2.75 -17.89 5.98
CA THR A 312 1.67 -17.36 5.13
C THR A 312 1.36 -15.89 5.38
N VAL A 313 1.44 -15.44 6.64
CA VAL A 313 1.26 -14.03 7.02
C VAL A 313 2.56 -13.22 6.90
N ALA A 314 3.67 -13.88 6.54
CA ALA A 314 4.97 -13.26 6.34
C ALA A 314 5.16 -12.59 4.97
N ASP A 315 4.06 -12.38 4.25
CA ASP A 315 4.02 -11.76 2.93
C ASP A 315 4.96 -12.46 1.92
N PRO A 316 4.65 -13.71 1.52
CA PRO A 316 5.41 -14.40 0.49
C PRO A 316 5.55 -13.56 -0.79
N LEU A 317 6.73 -13.58 -1.40
CA LEU A 317 7.04 -12.79 -2.58
C LEU A 317 6.12 -13.19 -3.73
N GLU A 318 5.36 -12.20 -4.16
CA GLU A 318 4.52 -12.28 -5.33
C GLU A 318 4.76 -11.03 -6.16
N ILE A 319 4.90 -11.21 -7.47
CA ILE A 319 4.74 -10.19 -8.48
C ILE A 319 4.11 -10.84 -9.71
N ILE A 320 2.89 -10.43 -10.05
CA ILE A 320 2.08 -10.99 -11.14
C ILE A 320 2.56 -10.54 -12.52
N ASP A 321 2.27 -11.35 -13.54
CA ASP A 321 2.52 -10.98 -14.94
C ASP A 321 1.57 -9.87 -15.43
N LEU A 322 1.93 -9.27 -16.56
CA LEU A 322 1.17 -8.19 -17.18
C LEU A 322 -0.20 -8.61 -17.72
N THR A 323 -0.42 -9.91 -18.01
CA THR A 323 -1.74 -10.41 -18.41
C THR A 323 -2.69 -10.38 -17.22
N THR A 324 -2.23 -10.81 -16.06
CA THR A 324 -3.00 -10.76 -14.80
C THR A 324 -3.19 -9.31 -14.34
N ALA A 325 -2.15 -8.48 -14.39
CA ALA A 325 -2.23 -7.05 -14.07
C ALA A 325 -3.14 -6.24 -15.02
N TRP A 326 -3.48 -6.80 -16.20
CA TRP A 326 -4.31 -6.14 -17.21
C TRP A 326 -5.68 -5.71 -16.68
N PHE A 327 -6.23 -6.44 -15.71
CA PHE A 327 -7.46 -6.08 -15.04
C PHE A 327 -7.45 -4.65 -14.48
N SER A 328 -6.31 -4.18 -13.96
CA SER A 328 -6.15 -2.79 -13.50
C SER A 328 -6.32 -1.77 -14.63
N VAL A 329 -5.82 -2.10 -15.83
CA VAL A 329 -5.96 -1.26 -17.04
C VAL A 329 -7.42 -1.17 -17.45
N GLU A 330 -8.13 -2.29 -17.54
CA GLU A 330 -9.54 -2.34 -17.91
C GLU A 330 -10.42 -1.57 -16.91
N GLN A 331 -10.18 -1.80 -15.61
CA GLN A 331 -10.89 -1.06 -14.56
C GLN A 331 -10.62 0.44 -14.59
N TRP A 332 -9.38 0.85 -14.87
CA TRP A 332 -9.04 2.25 -14.97
C TRP A 332 -9.70 2.89 -16.19
N GLN A 333 -9.63 2.26 -17.37
CA GLN A 333 -10.26 2.75 -18.60
C GLN A 333 -11.78 2.91 -18.48
N GLY A 334 -12.45 1.93 -17.86
CA GLY A 334 -13.89 2.00 -17.61
C GLY A 334 -14.25 3.20 -16.72
N ARG A 335 -13.44 3.46 -15.68
CA ARG A 335 -13.66 4.59 -14.76
C ARG A 335 -13.24 5.94 -15.34
N SER A 336 -12.17 5.99 -16.13
CA SER A 336 -11.59 7.24 -16.62
C SER A 336 -12.50 7.94 -17.63
N GLY A 337 -13.32 7.19 -18.37
CA GLY A 337 -14.31 7.77 -19.29
C GLY A 337 -15.48 8.47 -18.58
N GLU A 338 -15.74 8.14 -17.32
CA GLU A 338 -16.88 8.65 -16.54
C GLU A 338 -16.48 9.76 -15.56
N LEU A 339 -15.19 9.88 -15.24
CA LEU A 339 -14.67 10.77 -14.20
C LEU A 339 -13.89 11.94 -14.80
N HIS A 340 -13.78 13.02 -14.02
CA HIS A 340 -12.83 14.09 -14.31
C HIS A 340 -11.40 13.52 -14.37
N PRO A 341 -10.54 13.90 -15.34
CA PRO A 341 -9.20 13.31 -15.50
C PRO A 341 -8.32 13.35 -14.23
N GLU A 342 -8.35 14.48 -13.51
CA GLU A 342 -7.61 14.65 -12.23
C GLU A 342 -8.19 13.80 -11.07
N ILE A 343 -9.44 13.32 -11.19
CA ILE A 343 -10.05 12.37 -10.23
C ILE A 343 -9.71 10.93 -10.64
N ALA A 344 -9.81 10.61 -11.94
CA ALA A 344 -9.38 9.32 -12.47
C ALA A 344 -7.92 9.04 -12.09
N GLY A 345 -7.08 10.07 -12.19
CA GLY A 345 -5.69 10.03 -11.75
C GLY A 345 -4.83 9.08 -12.59
N PRO A 346 -3.59 8.80 -12.14
CA PRO A 346 -2.73 7.83 -12.79
C PRO A 346 -3.37 6.44 -12.82
N LEU A 347 -2.98 5.64 -13.81
CA LEU A 347 -3.25 4.21 -13.82
C LEU A 347 -2.52 3.58 -12.63
N GLU A 348 -3.28 3.01 -11.71
CA GLU A 348 -2.75 2.21 -10.61
C GLU A 348 -2.71 0.75 -11.03
N LEU A 349 -1.54 0.32 -11.47
CA LEU A 349 -1.32 -1.03 -11.97
C LEU A 349 -0.96 -1.94 -10.80
N THR A 350 -1.79 -2.94 -10.54
CA THR A 350 -1.53 -3.95 -9.51
C THR A 350 -0.35 -4.81 -9.92
N ILE A 351 0.61 -4.97 -9.02
CA ILE A 351 1.78 -5.84 -9.22
C ILE A 351 1.78 -7.04 -8.28
N ALA A 352 1.10 -6.98 -7.13
CA ALA A 352 0.94 -8.12 -6.23
C ALA A 352 -0.32 -7.93 -5.36
N ALA A 353 -0.81 -9.02 -4.76
CA ALA A 353 -1.70 -8.92 -3.63
C ALA A 353 -0.98 -8.31 -2.41
N ASP A 354 -1.73 -7.88 -1.40
CA ASP A 354 -1.13 -7.50 -0.12
C ASP A 354 -0.93 -8.72 0.78
N TYR A 355 -0.23 -8.53 1.91
CA TYR A 355 0.05 -9.62 2.84
C TYR A 355 -1.23 -10.30 3.38
N LEU A 356 -2.36 -9.57 3.49
CA LEU A 356 -3.63 -10.12 3.97
C LEU A 356 -4.20 -11.09 2.95
N HIS A 357 -4.37 -10.67 1.69
CA HIS A 357 -4.91 -11.54 0.65
C HIS A 357 -4.01 -12.74 0.37
N LYS A 358 -2.68 -12.62 0.54
CA LYS A 358 -1.76 -13.76 0.41
C LYS A 358 -1.96 -14.81 1.51
N ALA A 359 -2.41 -14.37 2.67
CA ALA A 359 -2.78 -15.23 3.80
C ALA A 359 -4.26 -15.68 3.77
N ASP A 360 -4.97 -15.50 2.64
CA ASP A 360 -6.42 -15.76 2.50
C ASP A 360 -7.30 -14.94 3.45
N ILE A 361 -6.82 -13.76 3.87
CA ILE A 361 -7.56 -12.82 4.70
C ILE A 361 -8.08 -11.71 3.81
N SER A 362 -9.38 -11.49 3.82
CA SER A 362 -9.98 -10.36 3.10
C SER A 362 -9.59 -9.04 3.76
N GLY A 363 -8.92 -8.15 3.01
CA GLY A 363 -8.60 -6.81 3.50
C GLY A 363 -7.50 -6.12 2.71
N GLY A 364 -7.27 -4.85 3.03
CA GLY A 364 -6.17 -4.04 2.48
C GLY A 364 -6.18 -3.80 0.97
N ALA A 365 -5.20 -3.02 0.51
CA ALA A 365 -5.05 -2.59 -0.87
C ALA A 365 -3.90 -3.35 -1.52
N PRO A 366 -4.06 -3.86 -2.75
CA PRO A 366 -3.00 -4.61 -3.41
C PRO A 366 -1.77 -3.71 -3.66
N TYR A 367 -0.58 -4.32 -3.66
CA TYR A 367 0.63 -3.59 -3.99
C TYR A 367 0.60 -3.16 -5.46
N SER A 368 0.91 -1.89 -5.69
CA SER A 368 0.68 -1.28 -6.99
C SER A 368 1.78 -0.27 -7.36
N VAL A 369 1.80 0.10 -8.64
CA VAL A 369 2.64 1.16 -9.19
C VAL A 369 1.76 2.15 -9.93
N TRP A 370 2.15 3.42 -9.95
CA TRP A 370 1.43 4.46 -10.71
C TRP A 370 2.08 4.69 -12.07
N LEU A 371 1.25 4.74 -13.11
CA LEU A 371 1.64 5.10 -14.47
C LEU A 371 0.82 6.32 -14.96
N PRO A 372 1.42 7.26 -15.71
CA PRO A 372 2.82 7.26 -16.15
C PRO A 372 3.80 7.56 -15.00
N HIS A 373 5.05 7.09 -15.13
CA HIS A 373 6.15 7.38 -14.22
C HIS A 373 7.41 7.73 -15.03
N ALA A 374 8.01 8.89 -14.74
CA ALA A 374 9.11 9.43 -15.57
C ALA A 374 10.47 8.77 -15.31
N GLY A 375 10.68 8.18 -14.13
CA GLY A 375 11.95 7.55 -13.74
C GLY A 375 12.03 6.06 -14.09
N ALA A 376 13.22 5.48 -13.84
CA ALA A 376 13.54 4.09 -14.20
C ALA A 376 12.82 3.05 -13.33
N ASP A 377 12.63 3.39 -12.07
CA ASP A 377 12.22 2.49 -11.00
C ASP A 377 11.08 3.12 -10.19
N PRO A 378 9.83 2.67 -10.38
CA PRO A 378 8.69 3.25 -9.70
C PRO A 378 8.63 2.82 -8.23
N LEU A 379 7.99 3.64 -7.40
CA LEU A 379 7.66 3.28 -6.02
C LEU A 379 6.61 2.17 -5.99
N VAL A 380 6.83 1.12 -5.18
CA VAL A 380 5.80 0.14 -4.82
C VAL A 380 4.92 0.76 -3.75
N ARG A 381 3.63 0.88 -4.07
CA ARG A 381 2.62 1.55 -3.26
C ARG A 381 1.83 0.55 -2.45
N ASP A 382 1.26 1.04 -1.35
CA ASP A 382 0.46 0.27 -0.39
C ASP A 382 1.25 -0.88 0.30
N GLU A 383 2.55 -0.97 0.01
CA GLU A 383 3.56 -1.74 0.71
C GLU A 383 4.20 -0.85 1.80
N GLU A 384 4.50 -1.42 2.96
CA GLU A 384 4.80 -0.68 4.18
C GLU A 384 6.21 -0.09 4.26
N HIS A 385 7.17 -0.63 3.52
CA HIS A 385 8.57 -0.18 3.54
C HIS A 385 8.81 1.05 2.65
N GLY A 386 7.89 1.35 1.72
CA GLY A 386 8.00 2.53 0.84
C GLY A 386 9.18 2.45 -0.12
N LEU A 387 9.41 1.26 -0.68
CA LEU A 387 10.56 0.94 -1.53
C LEU A 387 10.28 1.18 -3.02
N THR A 388 11.32 1.44 -3.79
CA THR A 388 11.23 1.33 -5.26
C THR A 388 11.09 -0.14 -5.66
N PHE A 389 10.65 -0.41 -6.88
CA PHE A 389 10.42 -1.78 -7.33
C PHE A 389 11.67 -2.66 -7.26
N THR A 390 12.86 -2.12 -7.60
CA THR A 390 14.10 -2.90 -7.44
C THR A 390 14.50 -3.10 -5.98
N ASP A 391 14.32 -2.11 -5.11
CA ASP A 391 14.61 -2.25 -3.68
C ASP A 391 13.62 -3.18 -2.96
N TYR A 392 12.36 -3.20 -3.39
CA TYR A 392 11.36 -4.18 -2.96
C TYR A 392 11.83 -5.61 -3.27
N LEU A 393 12.32 -5.86 -4.49
CA LEU A 393 12.89 -7.16 -4.87
C LEU A 393 14.11 -7.50 -4.01
N ARG A 394 15.04 -6.55 -3.81
CA ARG A 394 16.24 -6.78 -2.96
C ARG A 394 15.85 -7.16 -1.54
N ARG A 395 14.89 -6.44 -0.95
CA ARG A 395 14.35 -6.72 0.38
C ARG A 395 13.76 -8.13 0.43
N ALA A 396 12.87 -8.46 -0.51
CA ALA A 396 12.27 -9.78 -0.58
C ALA A 396 13.32 -10.89 -0.67
N PHE A 397 14.36 -10.76 -1.50
CA PHE A 397 15.41 -11.78 -1.58
C PHE A 397 16.31 -11.85 -0.34
N ALA A 398 16.61 -10.71 0.31
CA ALA A 398 17.35 -10.68 1.56
C ALA A 398 16.63 -11.48 2.65
N ASP A 399 15.30 -11.42 2.66
CA ASP A 399 14.43 -12.11 3.60
C ASP A 399 13.87 -13.45 3.06
N LYS A 400 14.59 -14.06 2.11
CA LYS A 400 14.28 -15.39 1.53
C LYS A 400 12.85 -15.50 0.97
N GLY A 401 12.31 -14.40 0.47
CA GLY A 401 11.00 -14.31 -0.15
C GLY A 401 9.87 -13.95 0.80
N PHE A 402 10.13 -13.52 2.04
CA PHE A 402 9.09 -13.18 3.03
C PHE A 402 9.29 -11.75 3.53
N LEU A 403 8.47 -10.81 3.04
CA LEU A 403 8.73 -9.39 3.25
C LEU A 403 8.42 -8.87 4.65
N ARG A 404 7.60 -9.59 5.44
CA ARG A 404 7.15 -9.13 6.77
C ARG A 404 7.79 -9.88 7.94
N LEU A 405 8.99 -10.45 7.74
CA LEU A 405 9.74 -11.10 8.83
C LEU A 405 10.19 -10.12 9.92
N ASP A 406 10.16 -8.82 9.67
CA ASP A 406 10.45 -7.76 10.63
C ASP A 406 9.24 -7.32 11.47
N ARG A 407 8.07 -7.95 11.28
CA ARG A 407 6.80 -7.68 11.98
C ARG A 407 6.40 -8.76 12.98
N GLN A 408 7.37 -9.43 13.58
CA GLN A 408 7.13 -10.54 14.51
C GLN A 408 6.40 -10.09 15.78
N ASP A 409 6.52 -8.82 16.18
CA ASP A 409 5.78 -8.23 17.30
C ASP A 409 4.27 -8.21 17.03
N GLU A 410 3.84 -7.88 15.81
CA GLU A 410 2.44 -7.97 15.40
C GLU A 410 1.94 -9.42 15.45
N TRP A 411 2.77 -10.38 15.03
CA TRP A 411 2.38 -11.79 15.04
C TRP A 411 2.18 -12.30 16.47
N VAL A 412 3.07 -11.91 17.39
CA VAL A 412 2.94 -12.23 18.81
C VAL A 412 1.69 -11.60 19.41
N ALA A 413 1.37 -10.36 19.04
CA ALA A 413 0.13 -9.72 19.45
C ALA A 413 -1.12 -10.48 18.96
N HIS A 414 -1.02 -11.17 17.82
CA HIS A 414 -2.05 -12.04 17.26
C HIS A 414 -1.95 -13.52 17.66
N GLY A 415 -1.14 -13.84 18.68
CA GLY A 415 -1.11 -15.15 19.32
C GLY A 415 -0.05 -16.12 18.80
N VAL A 416 0.85 -15.69 17.92
CA VAL A 416 2.04 -16.49 17.56
C VAL A 416 2.99 -16.53 18.76
N THR A 417 3.45 -17.72 19.14
CA THR A 417 4.32 -17.89 20.30
C THR A 417 5.79 -17.65 19.93
N LEU A 418 6.64 -17.42 20.95
CA LEU A 418 8.09 -17.35 20.73
C LEU A 418 8.69 -18.68 20.22
N GLU A 419 8.04 -19.81 20.53
CA GLU A 419 8.43 -21.12 20.01
C GLU A 419 8.13 -21.22 18.52
N ASP A 420 6.94 -20.78 18.07
CA ASP A 420 6.60 -20.71 16.65
C ASP A 420 7.59 -19.82 15.87
N LEU A 421 8.00 -18.69 16.43
CA LEU A 421 9.00 -17.81 15.80
C LEU A 421 10.38 -18.47 15.73
N ALA A 422 10.77 -19.25 16.73
CA ALA A 422 12.01 -20.01 16.70
C ALA A 422 11.97 -21.08 15.61
N ASP A 423 10.85 -21.79 15.46
CA ASP A 423 10.65 -22.77 14.39
C ASP A 423 10.69 -22.13 13.00
N VAL A 424 10.09 -20.94 12.83
CA VAL A 424 10.20 -20.13 11.61
C VAL A 424 11.65 -19.79 11.30
N ALA A 425 12.39 -19.27 12.29
CA ALA A 425 13.78 -18.89 12.13
C ALA A 425 14.68 -20.08 11.77
N ASP A 426 14.50 -21.23 12.44
CA ASP A 426 15.25 -22.45 12.18
C ASP A 426 14.95 -23.01 10.79
N TRP A 427 13.66 -23.04 10.39
CA TRP A 427 13.27 -23.45 9.04
C TRP A 427 13.87 -22.53 7.98
N LEU A 428 13.80 -21.21 8.16
CA LEU A 428 14.39 -20.24 7.24
C LEU A 428 15.90 -20.37 7.18
N ALA A 429 16.60 -20.51 8.32
CA ALA A 429 18.05 -20.72 8.38
C ALA A 429 18.46 -21.96 7.57
N SER A 430 17.58 -22.97 7.55
CA SER A 430 17.77 -24.17 6.78
C SER A 430 17.73 -23.93 5.25
N VAL A 431 16.97 -22.95 4.75
CA VAL A 431 16.86 -22.64 3.32
C VAL A 431 18.15 -21.98 2.81
N GLU A 432 19.02 -22.75 2.19
CA GLU A 432 20.23 -22.25 1.52
C GLU A 432 19.99 -22.10 0.01
N TYR A 433 20.27 -20.91 -0.53
CA TYR A 433 20.23 -20.66 -1.96
C TYR A 433 21.38 -19.75 -2.39
N GLU A 434 21.86 -19.93 -3.61
CA GLU A 434 22.86 -19.05 -4.20
C GLU A 434 22.19 -17.71 -4.57
N HIS A 435 22.48 -16.66 -3.80
CA HIS A 435 22.05 -15.30 -4.06
C HIS A 435 23.11 -14.54 -4.86
N VAL A 436 22.69 -13.92 -5.96
CA VAL A 436 23.51 -13.03 -6.78
C VAL A 436 23.05 -11.60 -6.54
N ASP A 437 23.94 -10.71 -6.07
CA ASP A 437 23.61 -9.30 -5.85
C ASP A 437 23.21 -8.60 -7.16
N PHE A 438 22.31 -7.63 -7.07
CA PHE A 438 21.71 -6.91 -8.21
C PHE A 438 21.17 -5.53 -7.81
#